data_AF-A5YVT9-F1
#
_entry.id   AF-A5YVT9-F1
#
_cell.length_a   1.000
_cell.length_b   1.000
_cell.length_c   1.000
_cell.angle_alpha   90.00
_cell.angle_beta   90.00
_cell.angle_gamma   90.00
#
_symmetry.space_group_name_H-M   'P 1'
#
loop_
_entity.id
_entity.type
_entity.pdbx_description
1 polymer ?
#
loop_
_entity_poly.entity_id
_entity_poly.type
_entity_poly.pdbx_seq_one_letter_code
_entity_poly.pdbx_strand_id
1 'polypeptide(L)'
;KEESRKNDEHVSLVKDYRSKVESELSSVCSGILKLLDSHLIPSAGASESKVFYLKMKGDYHRYMAEFKSGDERKTAAEDTMLAYKAAQ
;
A
#
# COMPACT_ATOMS: atom_id res chain seq x y z
N LYS A 1 10.19 21.17 32.44
CA LYS A 1 9.31 20.03 32.82
C LYS A 1 7.91 20.16 32.22
N GLU A 2 7.28 21.34 32.17
CA GLU A 2 6.01 21.55 31.45
C GLU A 2 6.16 21.56 29.93
N GLU A 3 7.24 22.13 29.38
CA GLU A 3 7.52 22.09 27.93
C GLU A 3 7.69 20.66 27.40
N SER A 4 8.28 19.77 28.20
CA SER A 4 8.43 18.35 27.89
C SER A 4 7.07 17.66 27.73
N ARG A 5 6.13 17.94 28.66
CA ARG A 5 4.78 17.37 28.63
C ARG A 5 3.95 17.86 27.44
N LYS A 6 4.03 19.16 27.11
CA LYS A 6 3.38 19.71 25.91
C LYS A 6 3.92 19.08 24.63
N ASN A 7 5.23 18.83 24.58
CA ASN A 7 5.85 18.15 23.44
C ASN A 7 5.35 16.70 23.30
N ASP A 8 5.21 15.97 24.42
CA ASP A 8 4.68 14.61 24.43
C ASP A 8 3.22 14.55 23.92
N GLU A 9 2.37 15.50 24.32
CA GLU A 9 0.99 15.63 23.82
C GLU A 9 0.94 15.89 22.31
N HIS A 10 1.78 16.79 21.80
CA HIS A 10 1.88 17.04 20.36
C HIS A 10 2.36 15.81 19.59
N VAL A 11 3.33 15.07 20.13
CA VAL A 11 3.83 13.83 19.53
C VAL A 11 2.73 12.77 19.46
N SER A 12 1.89 12.64 20.50
CA SER A 12 0.75 11.71 20.48
C SER A 12 -0.25 12.09 19.38
N LEU A 13 -0.64 13.35 19.31
CA LEU A 13 -1.61 13.84 18.32
C LEU A 13 -1.13 13.59 16.87
N VAL A 14 0.15 13.84 16.60
CA VAL A 14 0.74 13.60 15.27
C VAL A 14 0.77 12.11 14.93
N LYS A 15 1.10 11.24 15.90
CA LYS A 15 1.11 9.79 15.69
C LYS A 15 -0.30 9.27 15.40
N ASP A 16 -1.29 9.70 16.17
CA ASP A 16 -2.68 9.26 15.99
C ASP A 16 -3.23 9.68 14.62
N TYR A 17 -2.96 10.92 14.23
CA TYR A 17 -3.36 11.42 12.91
C TYR A 17 -2.66 10.68 11.78
N ARG A 18 -1.35 10.41 11.90
CA ARG A 18 -0.61 9.60 10.93
C ARG A 18 -1.21 8.21 10.80
N SER A 19 -1.48 7.53 11.92
CA SER A 19 -2.07 6.19 11.90
C SER A 19 -3.47 6.15 11.28
N LYS A 20 -4.27 7.22 11.46
CA LYS A 20 -5.55 7.36 10.76
C LYS A 20 -5.36 7.39 9.25
N VAL A 21 -4.45 8.23 8.75
CA VAL A 21 -4.16 8.33 7.30
C VAL A 21 -3.61 7.02 6.75
N GLU A 22 -2.69 6.36 7.47
CA GLU A 22 -2.15 5.04 7.08
C GLU A 22 -3.25 3.96 6.98
N SER A 23 -4.26 4.01 7.86
CA SER A 23 -5.42 3.11 7.82
C SER A 23 -6.30 3.35 6.59
N GLU A 24 -6.58 4.63 6.28
CA GLU A 24 -7.34 5.01 5.08
C GLU A 24 -6.61 4.60 3.80
N LEU A 25 -5.30 4.87 3.70
CA LEU A 25 -4.46 4.44 2.58
C LEU A 25 -4.45 2.91 2.45
N SER A 26 -4.34 2.18 3.56
CA SER A 26 -4.40 0.72 3.56
C SER A 26 -5.72 0.21 2.98
N SER A 27 -6.84 0.79 3.41
CA SER A 27 -8.17 0.40 2.95
C SER A 27 -8.33 0.61 1.44
N VAL A 28 -7.92 1.78 0.93
CA VAL A 28 -7.98 2.09 -0.51
C VAL A 28 -7.10 1.13 -1.31
N CYS A 29 -5.85 0.92 -0.89
CA CYS A 29 -4.93 0.03 -1.59
C CYS A 29 -5.47 -1.41 -1.61
N SER A 30 -5.93 -1.93 -0.47
CA SER A 30 -6.51 -3.27 -0.40
C SER A 30 -7.76 -3.41 -1.26
N GLY A 31 -8.61 -2.38 -1.35
CA GLY A 31 -9.79 -2.36 -2.21
C GLY A 31 -9.42 -2.49 -3.69
N ILE A 32 -8.45 -1.71 -4.15
CA ILE A 32 -7.99 -1.78 -5.55
C ILE A 32 -7.27 -3.09 -5.86
N LEU A 33 -6.41 -3.57 -4.96
CA LEU A 33 -5.73 -4.87 -5.13
C LEU A 33 -6.74 -6.01 -5.26
N LYS A 34 -7.79 -6.01 -4.43
CA LYS A 34 -8.87 -7.00 -4.54
C LYS A 34 -9.59 -6.91 -5.89
N LEU A 35 -9.90 -5.70 -6.37
CA LEU A 35 -10.54 -5.49 -7.67
C LEU A 35 -9.66 -5.99 -8.82
N LEU A 36 -8.35 -5.71 -8.76
CA LEU A 36 -7.38 -6.17 -9.74
C LEU A 36 -7.34 -7.71 -9.80
N ASP A 37 -7.24 -8.37 -8.65
CA ASP A 37 -7.10 -9.83 -8.57
C ASP A 37 -8.38 -10.58 -8.90
N SER A 38 -9.53 -10.07 -8.47
CA SER A 38 -10.82 -10.78 -8.65
C SER A 38 -11.50 -10.50 -10.00
N HIS A 39 -11.22 -9.37 -10.63
CA HIS A 39 -11.97 -8.94 -11.82
C HIS A 39 -11.06 -8.50 -12.97
N LEU A 40 -10.19 -7.52 -12.78
CA LEU A 40 -9.52 -6.84 -13.91
C LEU A 40 -8.44 -7.71 -14.56
N ILE A 41 -7.56 -8.32 -13.77
CA ILE A 41 -6.50 -9.19 -14.30
C ILE A 41 -7.09 -10.46 -14.95
N PRO A 42 -8.07 -11.17 -14.33
CA PRO A 42 -8.69 -12.33 -14.97
C PRO A 42 -9.46 -12.00 -16.26
N SER A 43 -10.05 -10.81 -16.35
CA SER A 43 -10.82 -10.39 -17.54
C SER A 43 -9.95 -9.83 -18.67
N ALA A 44 -8.67 -9.58 -18.40
CA ALA A 44 -7.75 -9.02 -19.39
C ALA A 44 -7.32 -10.07 -20.42
N GLY A 45 -8.05 -10.13 -21.54
CA GLY A 45 -7.73 -11.03 -22.66
C GLY A 45 -6.52 -10.58 -23.50
N ALA A 46 -6.31 -9.27 -23.64
CA ALA A 46 -5.16 -8.71 -24.37
C ALA A 46 -3.91 -8.66 -23.48
N SER A 47 -2.75 -8.98 -24.07
CA SER A 47 -1.46 -8.97 -23.36
C SER A 47 -1.12 -7.59 -22.78
N GLU A 48 -1.38 -6.52 -23.52
CA GLU A 48 -1.12 -5.14 -23.09
C GLU A 48 -1.96 -4.73 -21.87
N SER A 49 -3.26 -5.03 -21.87
CA SER A 49 -4.14 -4.75 -20.73
C SER A 49 -3.75 -5.54 -19.49
N LYS A 50 -3.32 -6.80 -19.67
CA LYS A 50 -2.84 -7.64 -18.57
C LYS A 50 -1.56 -7.07 -17.95
N VAL A 51 -0.61 -6.62 -18.77
CA VAL A 51 0.62 -5.95 -18.32
C VAL A 51 0.27 -4.66 -17.56
N PHE A 52 -0.66 -3.86 -18.09
CA PHE A 52 -1.11 -2.63 -17.42
C PHE A 52 -1.66 -2.90 -16.01
N TYR A 53 -2.57 -3.86 -15.87
CA TYR A 53 -3.14 -4.19 -14.56
C TYR A 53 -2.14 -4.82 -13.59
N LEU A 54 -1.17 -5.60 -14.08
CA LEU A 54 -0.09 -6.14 -13.24
C LEU A 54 0.88 -5.05 -12.76
N LYS A 55 1.19 -4.05 -13.61
CA LYS A 55 1.95 -2.87 -13.18
C LYS A 55 1.20 -2.08 -12.11
N MET A 56 -0.09 -1.84 -12.34
CA MET A 56 -0.96 -1.18 -11.36
C MET A 56 -0.99 -1.95 -10.03
N LYS A 57 -1.07 -3.29 -10.05
CA LYS A 57 -0.95 -4.12 -8.85
C LYS A 57 0.37 -3.87 -8.11
N GLY A 58 1.48 -3.82 -8.85
CA GLY A 58 2.80 -3.48 -8.29
C GLY A 58 2.83 -2.10 -7.65
N ASP A 59 2.22 -1.08 -8.27
CA ASP A 59 2.13 0.27 -7.71
C ASP A 59 1.39 0.31 -6.37
N TYR A 60 0.25 -0.39 -6.24
CA TYR A 60 -0.50 -0.40 -4.98
C TYR A 60 0.20 -1.18 -3.87
N HIS A 61 0.92 -2.26 -4.18
CA HIS A 61 1.81 -2.90 -3.19
C HIS A 61 2.99 -2.00 -2.81
N ARG A 62 3.54 -1.23 -3.76
CA ARG A 62 4.61 -0.26 -3.49
C ARG A 62 4.15 0.84 -2.56
N TYR A 63 2.96 1.40 -2.77
CA TYR A 63 2.37 2.39 -1.87
C TYR A 63 2.20 1.83 -0.46
N MET A 64 1.76 0.57 -0.31
CA MET A 64 1.70 -0.08 1.01
C MET A 64 3.08 -0.16 1.66
N ALA A 65 4.12 -0.49 0.92
CA ALA A 65 5.50 -0.58 1.44
C ALA A 65 6.11 0.77 1.88
N GLU A 66 5.57 1.90 1.41
CA GLU A 66 6.07 3.25 1.75
C GLU A 66 5.76 3.64 3.20
N PHE A 67 4.65 3.14 3.78
CA PHE A 67 4.23 3.50 5.14
C PHE A 67 4.12 2.31 6.10
N LYS A 68 4.03 1.07 5.60
CA LYS A 68 4.06 -0.13 6.44
C LYS A 68 5.43 -0.33 7.09
N SER A 69 5.47 -1.12 8.16
CA SER A 69 6.66 -1.38 8.97
C SER A 69 6.89 -2.88 9.17
N GLY A 70 8.11 -3.27 9.54
CA GLY A 70 8.43 -4.67 9.88
C GLY A 70 8.08 -5.65 8.76
N ASP A 71 7.42 -6.75 9.15
CA ASP A 71 7.04 -7.82 8.23
C ASP A 71 6.02 -7.37 7.18
N GLU A 72 5.07 -6.48 7.52
CA GLU A 72 4.10 -5.96 6.55
C GLU A 72 4.79 -5.21 5.40
N ARG A 73 5.84 -4.43 5.71
CA ARG A 73 6.63 -3.75 4.68
C ARG A 73 7.37 -4.74 3.80
N LYS A 74 7.94 -5.79 4.40
CA LYS A 74 8.68 -6.83 3.68
C LYS A 74 7.76 -7.56 2.70
N THR A 75 6.59 -8.00 3.16
CA THR A 75 5.58 -8.64 2.32
C THR A 75 5.14 -7.72 1.18
N ALA A 76 4.80 -6.45 1.47
CA ALA A 76 4.40 -5.50 0.44
C ALA A 76 5.51 -5.25 -0.61
N ALA A 77 6.77 -5.22 -0.20
CA ALA A 77 7.91 -5.09 -1.12
C ALA A 77 8.12 -6.35 -1.99
N GLU A 78 7.95 -7.54 -1.41
CA GLU A 78 8.00 -8.81 -2.14
C GLU A 78 6.87 -8.88 -3.18
N ASP A 79 5.65 -8.56 -2.79
CA ASP A 79 4.49 -8.53 -3.70
C ASP A 79 4.65 -7.51 -4.83
N THR A 80 5.25 -6.35 -4.54
CA THR A 80 5.62 -5.34 -5.55
C THR A 80 6.53 -5.94 -6.61
N MET A 81 7.60 -6.61 -6.18
CA MET A 81 8.57 -7.24 -7.08
C MET A 81 7.92 -8.35 -7.91
N LEU A 82 7.09 -9.19 -7.29
CA LEU A 82 6.37 -10.26 -7.97
C LEU A 82 5.43 -9.72 -9.04
N ALA A 83 4.66 -8.67 -8.73
CA ALA A 83 3.72 -8.06 -9.67
C ALA A 83 4.43 -7.44 -10.88
N TYR A 84 5.51 -6.67 -10.66
CA TYR A 84 6.26 -6.09 -11.79
C TYR A 84 6.99 -7.15 -12.61
N LYS A 85 7.49 -8.24 -12.00
CA LYS A 85 8.09 -9.35 -12.73
C LYS A 85 7.06 -10.10 -13.57
N ALA A 86 5.83 -10.26 -13.07
CA ALA A 86 4.74 -10.85 -13.83
C ALA A 86 4.25 -9.96 -14.99
N ALA A 87 4.57 -8.66 -14.95
CA ALA A 87 4.25 -7.68 -15.98
C ALA A 87 5.34 -7.54 -17.07
N GLN A 88 6.38 -8.39 -17.06
CA GLN A 88 7.45 -8.43 -18.06
C GLN A 88 7.19 -9.46 -19.16
#